data_AF-A0A7S0MJ64-F1
#
_entry.id   AF-A0A7S0MJ64-F1
#
_cell.length_a   1.000
_cell.length_b   1.000
_cell.length_c   1.000
_cell.angle_alpha   90.00
_cell.angle_beta   90.00
_cell.angle_gamma   90.00
#
_symmetry.space_group_name_H-M   'P 1'
#
loop_
_entity.id
_entity.type
_entity.pdbx_description
1 polymer ?
#
loop_
_entity_poly.entity_id
_entity_poly.type
_entity_poly.pdbx_seq_one_letter_code
_entity_poly.pdbx_strand_id
1 'polypeptide(L)'
;PNTAAAAQEALLAADFPRTIRVVLAQETDTWQFTADINDRIEAKMAKRSFEELAWLELWRNWMVDQGGFKQRLPKGIEIRFTQLPLDPVQRVMFVTEIRRRDRVLATKELDSPALGWAIFEAFLG
;
A
#
# COMPACT_ATOMS: atom_id res chain seq x y z
N PRO A 1 28.29 8.25 -9.17
CA PRO A 1 27.30 7.59 -8.28
C PRO A 1 25.92 8.23 -8.45
N ASN A 2 24.90 7.44 -8.77
CA ASN A 2 23.53 7.91 -8.97
C ASN A 2 22.91 8.19 -7.58
N THR A 3 22.95 9.44 -7.13
CA THR A 3 22.56 9.88 -5.79
C THR A 3 21.11 9.58 -5.44
N ALA A 4 20.22 9.48 -6.43
CA ALA A 4 18.82 9.11 -6.24
C ALA A 4 18.66 7.65 -5.78
N ALA A 5 19.41 6.71 -6.36
CA ALA A 5 19.35 5.30 -5.99
C ALA A 5 19.88 5.06 -4.56
N ALA A 6 20.97 5.73 -4.19
CA ALA A 6 21.52 5.65 -2.84
C ALA A 6 20.61 6.30 -1.77
N ALA A 7 19.92 7.39 -2.13
CA ALA A 7 18.94 8.02 -1.25
C ALA A 7 17.69 7.13 -1.06
N GLN A 8 17.26 6.44 -2.12
CA GLN A 8 16.20 5.44 -2.05
C GLN A 8 16.63 4.27 -1.16
N GLU A 9 17.81 3.70 -1.35
CA GLU A 9 18.34 2.63 -0.48
C GLU A 9 18.45 3.05 0.99
N ALA A 10 18.91 4.26 1.29
CA ALA A 10 18.94 4.79 2.65
C ALA A 10 17.52 4.99 3.23
N LEU A 11 16.58 5.47 2.39
CA LEU A 11 15.18 5.56 2.75
C LEU A 11 14.56 4.18 2.97
N LEU A 12 15.03 3.13 2.28
CA LEU A 12 14.59 1.74 2.44
C LEU A 12 15.15 1.10 3.73
N ALA A 13 16.41 1.40 4.08
CA ALA A 13 17.11 0.78 5.20
C ALA A 13 16.77 1.37 6.58
N ALA A 14 16.10 2.53 6.62
CA ALA A 14 15.85 3.23 7.88
C ALA A 14 14.76 2.55 8.74
N ASP A 15 14.91 2.58 10.06
CA ASP A 15 13.97 1.92 10.98
C ASP A 15 12.97 2.94 11.56
N PHE A 16 12.11 3.48 10.69
CA PHE A 16 11.05 4.40 11.12
C PHE A 16 9.73 4.10 10.41
N PRO A 17 8.59 4.41 11.06
CA PRO A 17 7.28 4.33 10.42
C PRO A 17 7.21 5.18 9.16
N ARG A 18 6.79 4.58 8.04
CA ARG A 18 6.62 5.28 6.76
C ARG A 18 5.15 5.35 6.42
N THR A 19 4.72 6.48 5.88
CA THR A 19 3.31 6.67 5.49
C THR A 19 3.19 7.37 4.13
N ILE A 20 2.40 6.79 3.22
CA ILE A 20 1.89 7.45 2.03
C ILE A 20 0.44 7.84 2.28
N ARG A 21 0.08 9.07 1.94
CA ARG A 21 -1.28 9.61 2.05
C ARG A 21 -1.76 10.01 0.66
N VAL A 22 -2.76 9.29 0.14
CA VAL A 22 -3.39 9.58 -1.14
C VAL A 22 -4.76 10.20 -0.88
N VAL A 23 -4.91 11.49 -1.18
CA VAL A 23 -6.20 12.18 -1.07
C VAL A 23 -6.84 12.27 -2.45
N LEU A 24 -8.03 11.69 -2.60
CA LEU A 24 -8.72 11.63 -3.88
C LEU A 24 -9.25 13.01 -4.29
N ALA A 25 -8.73 13.56 -5.38
CA ALA A 25 -9.16 14.85 -5.91
C ALA A 25 -10.55 14.81 -6.57
N GLN A 26 -10.98 13.62 -6.99
CA GLN A 26 -12.26 13.35 -7.63
C GLN A 26 -12.81 11.99 -7.18
N GLU A 27 -14.08 11.75 -7.47
CA GLU A 27 -14.65 10.42 -7.28
C GLU A 27 -13.87 9.40 -8.12
N THR A 28 -13.43 8.31 -7.50
CA THR A 28 -12.56 7.31 -8.12
C THR A 28 -13.15 5.92 -7.93
N ASP A 29 -13.10 5.10 -8.96
CA ASP A 29 -13.49 3.70 -8.84
C ASP A 29 -12.44 2.91 -8.05
N THR A 30 -12.87 2.20 -6.99
CA THR A 30 -11.92 1.49 -6.12
C THR A 30 -11.20 0.37 -6.85
N TRP A 31 -11.87 -0.31 -7.79
CA TRP A 31 -11.25 -1.36 -8.59
C TRP A 31 -10.19 -0.77 -9.50
N GLN A 32 -10.50 0.32 -10.21
CA GLN A 32 -9.51 0.98 -11.08
C GLN A 32 -8.31 1.48 -10.27
N PHE A 33 -8.54 2.12 -9.13
CA PHE A 33 -7.47 2.58 -8.23
C PHE A 33 -6.55 1.42 -7.79
N THR A 34 -7.15 0.29 -7.44
CA THR A 34 -6.42 -0.90 -6.98
C THR A 34 -5.66 -1.56 -8.13
N ALA A 35 -6.26 -1.62 -9.33
CA ALA A 35 -5.65 -2.13 -10.55
C ALA A 35 -4.42 -1.29 -10.95
N ASP A 36 -4.53 0.04 -10.92
CA ASP A 36 -3.42 0.94 -11.26
C ASP A 36 -2.19 0.73 -10.36
N ILE A 37 -2.40 0.40 -9.09
CA ILE A 37 -1.32 0.03 -8.16
C ILE A 37 -0.80 -1.37 -8.49
N ASN A 38 -1.70 -2.34 -8.68
CA ASN A 38 -1.36 -3.73 -8.99
C ASN A 38 -0.44 -3.84 -10.22
N ASP A 39 -0.79 -3.14 -11.30
CA ASP A 39 -0.05 -3.17 -12.57
C ASP A 39 1.42 -2.74 -12.42
N ARG A 40 1.73 -1.93 -11.40
CA ARG A 40 3.10 -1.48 -11.09
C ARG A 40 3.90 -2.48 -10.27
N ILE A 41 3.23 -3.34 -9.50
CA ILE A 41 3.88 -4.14 -8.45
C ILE A 41 3.80 -5.64 -8.68
N GLU A 42 2.76 -6.14 -9.36
CA GLU A 42 2.49 -7.57 -9.49
C GLU A 42 3.66 -8.32 -10.13
N ALA A 43 4.19 -7.82 -11.25
CA ALA A 43 5.32 -8.45 -11.93
C ALA A 43 6.60 -8.47 -11.07
N LYS A 44 6.79 -7.49 -10.18
CA LYS A 44 7.92 -7.46 -9.24
C LYS A 44 7.69 -8.45 -8.09
N MET A 45 6.48 -8.50 -7.56
CA MET A 45 6.12 -9.41 -6.47
C MET A 45 6.14 -10.88 -6.91
N ALA A 46 5.64 -11.17 -8.12
CA ALA A 46 5.66 -12.51 -8.70
C ALA A 46 7.07 -13.11 -8.82
N LYS A 47 8.08 -12.26 -9.06
CA LYS A 47 9.49 -12.67 -9.11
C LYS A 47 10.08 -13.00 -7.74
N ARG A 48 9.47 -12.54 -6.65
CA ARG A 48 9.96 -12.78 -5.28
C ARG A 48 9.51 -14.14 -4.75
N SER A 49 8.19 -14.35 -4.64
CA SER A 49 7.64 -15.65 -4.23
C SER A 49 6.14 -15.73 -4.50
N PHE A 50 5.61 -16.97 -4.50
CA PHE A 50 4.17 -17.22 -4.57
C PHE A 50 3.43 -16.76 -3.29
N GLU A 51 4.08 -16.85 -2.13
CA GLU A 51 3.53 -16.37 -0.86
C GLU A 51 3.26 -14.86 -0.87
N GLU A 52 4.15 -14.07 -1.48
CA GLU A 52 3.94 -12.63 -1.63
C GLU A 52 2.77 -12.29 -2.56
N LEU A 53 2.51 -13.11 -3.58
CA LEU A 53 1.32 -12.95 -4.42
C LEU A 53 0.03 -13.22 -3.64
N ALA A 54 0.05 -14.14 -2.67
CA ALA A 54 -1.12 -14.37 -1.82
C ALA A 54 -1.41 -13.15 -0.94
N TRP A 55 -0.39 -12.47 -0.40
CA TRP A 55 -0.57 -11.22 0.33
C TRP A 55 -1.15 -10.10 -0.55
N LEU A 56 -0.66 -9.98 -1.79
CA LEU A 56 -1.20 -9.04 -2.77
C LEU A 56 -2.67 -9.33 -3.08
N GLU A 57 -3.04 -10.59 -3.31
CA GLU A 57 -4.42 -11.00 -3.55
C GLU A 57 -5.33 -10.69 -2.35
N LEU A 58 -4.89 -10.98 -1.12
CA LEU A 58 -5.64 -10.65 0.09
C LEU A 58 -5.88 -9.14 0.24
N TRP A 59 -4.90 -8.33 -0.13
CA TRP A 59 -5.02 -6.88 -0.13
C TRP A 59 -5.96 -6.39 -1.23
N ARG A 60 -5.83 -6.90 -2.46
CA ARG A 60 -6.70 -6.55 -3.60
C ARG A 60 -8.16 -6.87 -3.30
N ASN A 61 -8.42 -8.08 -2.82
CA ASN A 61 -9.76 -8.50 -2.45
C ASN A 61 -10.31 -7.60 -1.36
N TRP A 62 -9.55 -7.29 -0.31
CA TRP A 62 -10.03 -6.36 0.71
C TRP A 62 -10.32 -4.95 0.16
N MET A 63 -9.46 -4.39 -0.71
CA MET A 63 -9.68 -3.08 -1.32
C MET A 63 -10.98 -3.05 -2.15
N VAL A 64 -11.23 -4.11 -2.94
CA VAL A 64 -12.39 -4.20 -3.84
C VAL A 64 -13.67 -4.63 -3.09
N ASP A 65 -13.55 -5.46 -2.06
CA ASP A 65 -14.66 -6.06 -1.30
C ASP A 65 -15.19 -5.18 -0.16
N GLN A 66 -14.73 -3.93 -0.01
CA GLN A 66 -15.35 -2.97 0.93
C GLN A 66 -16.85 -2.70 0.66
N GLY A 67 -17.42 -3.28 -0.41
CA GLY A 67 -18.87 -3.41 -0.58
C GLY A 67 -19.33 -4.08 -1.88
N GLY A 68 -18.52 -4.97 -2.47
CA GLY A 68 -18.84 -5.68 -3.72
C GLY A 68 -18.88 -4.76 -4.94
N PHE A 69 -17.77 -4.64 -5.69
CA PHE A 69 -17.66 -4.12 -7.07
C PHE A 69 -18.34 -2.78 -7.44
N LYS A 70 -18.88 -2.00 -6.49
CA LYS A 70 -19.62 -0.75 -6.78
C LYS A 70 -19.36 0.41 -5.83
N GLN A 71 -18.32 0.37 -5.00
CA GLN A 71 -17.96 1.56 -4.23
C GLN A 71 -17.02 2.42 -5.06
N ARG A 72 -17.57 3.51 -5.58
CA ARG A 72 -16.79 4.66 -5.97
C ARG A 72 -16.37 5.38 -4.69
N LEU A 73 -15.08 5.61 -4.52
CA LEU A 73 -14.55 6.41 -3.42
C LEU A 73 -14.83 7.88 -3.72
N PRO A 74 -15.61 8.58 -2.89
CA PRO A 74 -15.92 9.98 -3.14
C PRO A 74 -14.67 10.86 -3.12
N LYS A 75 -14.78 12.03 -3.74
CA LYS A 75 -13.79 13.10 -3.59
C LYS A 75 -13.52 13.39 -2.10
N GLY A 76 -12.24 13.55 -1.76
CA GLY A 76 -11.78 13.89 -0.42
C GLY A 76 -11.65 12.70 0.54
N ILE A 77 -11.85 11.46 0.06
CA ILE A 77 -11.37 10.27 0.76
C ILE A 77 -9.84 10.28 0.77
N GLU A 78 -9.26 9.90 1.91
CA GLU A 78 -7.84 9.65 2.07
C GLU A 78 -7.61 8.14 2.15
N ILE A 79 -6.77 7.59 1.29
CA ILE A 79 -6.23 6.24 1.42
C ILE A 79 -4.82 6.37 1.97
N ARG A 80 -4.58 5.77 3.12
CA ARG A 80 -3.31 5.84 3.83
C ARG A 80 -2.66 4.47 3.86
N PHE A 81 -1.42 4.40 3.41
CA PHE A 81 -0.58 3.22 3.48
C PHE A 81 0.52 3.48 4.50
N THR A 82 0.65 2.63 5.50
CA THR A 82 1.66 2.77 6.55
C THR A 82 2.44 1.48 6.70
N GLN A 83 3.76 1.56 6.71
CA GLN A 83 4.62 0.50 7.21
C GLN A 83 5.03 0.84 8.65
N LEU A 84 4.60 0.00 9.58
CA LEU A 84 4.94 0.12 10.99
C LEU A 84 6.01 -0.92 11.35
N PRO A 85 7.21 -0.52 11.78
CA PRO A 85 8.12 -1.44 12.44
C PRO A 85 7.49 -1.89 13.76
N LEU A 86 7.37 -3.20 13.98
CA LEU A 86 6.67 -3.75 15.15
C LEU A 86 7.60 -4.11 16.32
N ASP A 87 8.89 -4.43 16.08
CA ASP A 87 9.84 -4.80 17.15
C ASP A 87 11.26 -5.11 16.59
N PRO A 88 12.30 -5.35 17.42
CA PRO A 88 13.70 -5.47 16.98
C PRO A 88 14.00 -6.71 16.12
N VAL A 89 12.99 -7.54 15.82
CA VAL A 89 13.08 -8.75 14.98
C VAL A 89 12.70 -8.46 13.51
N GLN A 90 12.71 -7.19 13.09
CA GLN A 90 12.40 -6.75 11.71
C GLN A 90 11.00 -7.13 11.21
N ARG A 91 10.03 -7.37 12.10
CA ARG A 91 8.63 -7.53 11.68
C ARG A 91 8.08 -6.17 11.29
N VAL A 92 7.46 -6.11 10.11
CA VAL A 92 6.84 -4.88 9.59
C VAL A 92 5.37 -5.16 9.33
N MET A 93 4.51 -4.42 10.01
CA MET A 93 3.08 -4.43 9.70
C MET A 93 2.80 -3.46 8.57
N PHE A 94 2.13 -3.96 7.53
CA PHE A 94 1.57 -3.12 6.50
C PHE A 94 0.12 -2.80 6.81
N VAL A 95 -0.18 -1.52 7.01
CA VAL A 95 -1.51 -1.01 7.34
C VAL A 95 -2.04 -0.18 6.18
N THR A 96 -3.24 -0.53 5.69
CA THR A 96 -4.01 0.30 4.76
C THR A 96 -5.24 0.84 5.48
N GLU A 97 -5.44 2.16 5.47
CA GLU A 97 -6.63 2.81 6.03
C GLU A 97 -7.37 3.60 4.94
N ILE A 98 -8.69 3.47 4.90
CA ILE A 98 -9.57 4.39 4.17
C ILE A 98 -10.14 5.37 5.19
N ARG A 99 -9.94 6.66 4.96
CA ARG A 99 -10.25 7.73 5.91
C ARG A 99 -11.08 8.82 5.24
N ARG A 100 -11.83 9.56 6.06
CA ARG A 100 -12.48 10.81 5.66
C ARG A 100 -12.31 11.82 6.78
N ARG A 101 -11.55 12.89 6.50
CA ARG A 101 -11.13 13.87 7.52
C ARG A 101 -10.35 13.16 8.65
N ASP A 102 -10.81 13.26 9.89
CA ASP A 102 -10.24 12.67 11.09
C ASP A 102 -10.66 11.20 11.32
N ARG A 103 -11.74 10.74 10.68
CA ARG A 103 -12.31 9.41 10.90
C ARG A 103 -11.69 8.34 10.00
N VAL A 104 -11.36 7.19 10.59
CA VAL A 104 -11.07 5.93 9.88
C VAL A 104 -12.40 5.25 9.52
N LEU A 105 -12.59 4.95 8.25
CA LEU A 105 -13.76 4.26 7.72
C LEU A 105 -13.54 2.75 7.64
N ALA A 106 -12.34 2.33 7.23
CA ALA A 106 -11.94 0.94 7.13
C ALA A 106 -10.42 0.81 7.31
N THR A 107 -9.98 -0.31 7.87
CA THR A 107 -8.55 -0.63 8.06
C THR A 107 -8.26 -2.07 7.69
N LYS A 108 -7.11 -2.30 7.09
CA LYS A 108 -6.51 -3.62 6.87
C LYS A 108 -5.09 -3.63 7.39
N GLU A 109 -4.77 -4.67 8.13
CA GLU A 109 -3.43 -4.96 8.62
C GLU A 109 -2.97 -6.28 8.01
N LEU A 110 -1.77 -6.30 7.45
CA LEU A 110 -1.13 -7.45 6.84
C LEU A 110 0.33 -7.53 7.30
N ASP A 111 0.74 -8.69 7.78
CA ASP A 111 2.14 -8.97 8.16
C ASP A 111 2.96 -9.34 6.92
N SER A 112 3.01 -8.42 5.96
CA SER A 112 3.82 -8.55 4.75
C SER A 112 4.68 -7.31 4.55
N PRO A 113 5.95 -7.36 4.98
CA PRO A 113 6.92 -6.30 4.71
C PRO A 113 7.06 -6.05 3.21
N ALA A 114 7.08 -7.11 2.40
CA ALA A 114 7.28 -7.04 0.96
C ALA A 114 6.10 -6.41 0.21
N LEU A 115 4.86 -6.70 0.58
CA LEU A 115 3.70 -6.00 0.02
C LEU A 115 3.74 -4.51 0.35
N GLY A 116 4.01 -4.17 1.61
CA GLY A 116 4.16 -2.78 2.01
C GLY A 116 5.21 -2.08 1.16
N TRP A 117 6.37 -2.71 0.97
CA TRP A 117 7.43 -2.12 0.16
C TRP A 117 7.05 -1.94 -1.31
N ALA A 118 6.44 -2.96 -1.89
CA ALA A 118 6.01 -2.92 -3.28
C ALA A 118 5.03 -1.76 -3.52
N ILE A 119 4.07 -1.55 -2.61
CA ILE A 119 3.14 -0.42 -2.68
C ILE A 119 3.88 0.91 -2.58
N PHE A 120 4.85 1.05 -1.68
CA PHE A 120 5.65 2.29 -1.59
C PHE A 120 6.44 2.57 -2.88
N GLU A 121 7.07 1.55 -3.47
CA GLU A 121 7.75 1.67 -4.76
C GLU A 121 6.79 2.12 -5.87
N ALA A 122 5.54 1.65 -5.88
CA ALA A 122 4.55 2.02 -6.89
C ALA A 122 4.33 3.55 -6.99
N PHE A 123 4.52 4.26 -5.88
CA PHE A 123 4.38 5.72 -5.80
C PHE A 123 5.70 6.48 -5.94
N LEU A 124 6.84 5.86 -5.64
CA LEU A 124 8.15 6.52 -5.67
C LEU A 124 8.85 6.45 -7.04
N GLY A 125 8.52 5.45 -7.87
CA GLY A 125 9.15 5.21 -9.18
C GLY A 125 10.26 4.19 -9.12
#